data_AF-A0A8J7IQZ7-F1
#
_entry.id   AF-A0A8J7IQZ7-F1
#
_cell.length_a   1.000
_cell.length_b   1.000
_cell.length_c   1.000
_cell.angle_alpha   90.00
_cell.angle_beta   90.00
_cell.angle_gamma   90.00
#
_symmetry.space_group_name_H-M   'P 1'
#
loop_
_entity.id
_entity.type
_entity.pdbx_description
1 polymer ?
#
loop_
_entity_poly.entity_id
_entity_poly.type
_entity_poly.pdbx_seq_one_letter_code
_entity_poly.pdbx_strand_id
1 'polypeptide(L)'
;MSFFSFLSDLLNKIFPPAPDPVPTLSIGEIAAANENFDILEAALGATGLDAVFTAPGDFTVFAPTDAAFIELASNTLGLDVAGKSDAEIAGLLVGALGTETLSDVLKYHVRDGAATVSQLQDQGTVATLLPGASFDVNGTTLVDADPEVENPDFITGLTNIGATNGVIQAIDRVLLPIDVQEAMLRPTIADVAESNDSFEVLDAALKATGLDAVVDDRDASFTVFAPTDDAFRKLADDLDLDVSHLADADIAGALVGALGATLVTDVLLYHVKAGGATLAELQDTRLVDTALEGAKLGIDGTELVDADPEIANASFISGLTDISTANGEIQAIDRVLIPLDLPKVESQHEFGTRKDDILFGGGENDFLFGRKGADIIVGGAGDDYMIGGRGKDLLVDGAGDDRFVGGLGADSFDFTDLSGKNVVRDFFFRDELILSKDDFADAQAVLDSAVSTKRGLKIETDDASIMLRNVHSLDENDFVLV
;
A
#
# COMPACT_ATOMS: atom_id res chain seq x y z
N MET A 1 -26.73 -18.70 48.94
CA MET A 1 -27.16 -17.59 48.06
C MET A 1 -27.90 -16.58 48.91
N SER A 2 -27.39 -15.36 48.97
CA SER A 2 -27.96 -14.25 49.75
C SER A 2 -29.30 -13.81 49.13
N PHE A 3 -30.28 -13.44 49.96
CA PHE A 3 -31.56 -12.86 49.54
C PHE A 3 -31.39 -11.67 48.57
N PHE A 4 -30.26 -10.95 48.67
CA PHE A 4 -29.89 -9.87 47.75
C PHE A 4 -29.58 -10.35 46.32
N SER A 5 -28.95 -11.51 46.15
CA SER A 5 -28.67 -12.07 44.81
C SER A 5 -29.96 -12.53 44.13
N PHE A 6 -30.87 -13.14 44.89
CA PHE A 6 -32.19 -13.52 44.37
C PHE A 6 -33.04 -12.29 43.99
N LEU A 7 -33.01 -11.23 44.81
CA LEU A 7 -33.74 -10.00 44.51
C LEU A 7 -33.16 -9.28 43.29
N SER A 8 -31.83 -9.28 43.12
CA SER A 8 -31.15 -8.70 41.95
C SER A 8 -31.48 -9.45 40.66
N ASP A 9 -31.45 -10.80 40.68
CA ASP A 9 -31.82 -11.62 39.52
C ASP A 9 -33.31 -11.46 39.15
N LEU A 10 -34.18 -11.32 40.15
CA LEU A 10 -35.60 -11.10 39.94
C LEU A 10 -35.87 -9.69 39.37
N LEU A 11 -35.15 -8.68 39.86
CA LEU A 11 -35.22 -7.31 39.34
C LEU A 11 -34.74 -7.23 37.88
N ASN A 12 -33.62 -7.86 37.54
CA ASN A 12 -33.11 -7.89 36.16
C ASN A 12 -34.01 -8.69 35.19
N LYS A 13 -34.82 -9.64 35.70
CA LYS A 13 -35.83 -10.35 34.88
C LYS A 13 -37.11 -9.56 34.67
N ILE A 14 -37.52 -8.75 35.65
CA ILE A 14 -38.78 -7.98 35.61
C ILE A 14 -38.56 -6.62 34.94
N PHE A 15 -37.38 -6.04 35.14
CA PHE A 15 -36.89 -4.83 34.50
C PHE A 15 -35.55 -5.18 33.88
N PRO A 16 -35.53 -5.79 32.67
CA PRO A 16 -34.27 -5.88 31.94
C PRO A 16 -33.69 -4.47 31.87
N PRO A 17 -32.39 -4.30 32.15
CA PRO A 17 -31.74 -3.01 31.94
C PRO A 17 -32.07 -2.54 30.53
N ALA A 18 -32.21 -1.21 30.36
CA ALA A 18 -32.39 -0.65 29.03
C ALA A 18 -31.29 -1.24 28.11
N PRO A 19 -31.63 -1.69 26.89
CA PRO A 19 -30.61 -2.15 25.98
C PRO A 19 -29.56 -1.05 25.87
N ASP A 20 -28.29 -1.42 25.97
CA ASP A 20 -27.20 -0.46 25.83
C ASP A 20 -27.40 0.32 24.53
N PRO A 21 -27.18 1.65 24.55
CA PRO A 21 -27.36 2.45 23.36
C PRO A 21 -26.51 1.85 22.24
N VAL A 22 -27.15 1.60 21.09
CA VAL A 22 -26.42 1.13 19.91
C VAL A 22 -25.38 2.19 19.57
N PRO A 23 -24.09 1.82 19.44
CA PRO A 23 -23.06 2.76 19.04
C PRO A 23 -23.43 3.46 17.74
N THR A 24 -23.11 4.75 17.65
CA THR A 24 -23.40 5.58 16.46
C THR A 24 -22.14 6.16 15.82
N LEU A 25 -21.00 6.04 16.51
CA LEU A 25 -19.69 6.49 16.07
C LEU A 25 -18.78 5.28 15.86
N SER A 26 -17.92 5.35 14.86
CA SER A 26 -16.81 4.43 14.62
C SER A 26 -15.73 4.58 15.68
N ILE A 27 -14.80 3.62 15.72
CA ILE A 27 -13.64 3.68 16.60
C ILE A 27 -12.83 4.95 16.32
N GLY A 28 -12.57 5.26 15.04
CA GLY A 28 -11.86 6.48 14.64
C GLY A 28 -12.53 7.76 15.13
N GLU A 29 -13.86 7.87 14.96
CA GLU A 29 -14.61 9.04 15.44
C GLU A 29 -14.62 9.17 16.98
N ILE A 30 -14.57 8.05 17.70
CA ILE A 30 -14.48 8.05 19.17
C ILE A 30 -13.08 8.48 19.62
N ALA A 31 -12.04 7.99 18.95
CA ALA A 31 -10.65 8.36 19.24
C ALA A 31 -10.43 9.86 19.02
N ALA A 32 -10.82 10.38 17.86
CA ALA A 32 -10.67 11.79 17.50
C ALA A 32 -11.50 12.76 18.39
N ALA A 33 -12.52 12.25 19.09
CA ALA A 33 -13.33 13.03 20.02
C ALA A 33 -12.80 13.00 21.47
N ASN A 34 -11.69 12.31 21.75
CA ASN A 34 -11.18 12.05 23.08
C ASN A 34 -9.71 12.46 23.23
N GLU A 35 -9.47 13.50 24.03
CA GLU A 35 -8.17 14.11 24.36
C GLU A 35 -7.14 13.16 25.03
N ASN A 36 -7.42 11.85 25.13
CA ASN A 36 -6.46 10.86 25.60
C ASN A 36 -5.87 10.02 24.45
N PHE A 37 -6.30 10.23 23.20
CA PHE A 37 -5.87 9.44 22.04
C PHE A 37 -5.35 10.31 20.89
N ASP A 38 -4.98 11.57 21.16
CA ASP A 38 -4.53 12.51 20.14
C ASP A 38 -3.19 12.07 19.51
N ILE A 39 -2.28 11.48 20.31
CA ILE A 39 -1.02 10.90 19.81
C ILE A 39 -1.28 9.62 19.03
N LEU A 40 -2.24 8.80 19.45
CA LEU A 40 -2.63 7.61 18.70
C LEU A 40 -3.15 7.98 17.30
N GLU A 41 -4.04 8.98 17.22
CA GLU A 41 -4.55 9.48 15.94
C GLU A 41 -3.42 10.05 15.06
N ALA A 42 -2.53 10.85 15.65
CA ALA A 42 -1.38 11.38 14.93
C ALA A 42 -0.43 10.28 14.42
N ALA A 43 -0.20 9.22 15.19
CA ALA A 43 0.61 8.08 14.79
C ALA A 43 -0.04 7.27 13.67
N LEU A 44 -1.36 7.09 13.71
CA LEU A 44 -2.12 6.45 12.63
C LEU A 44 -2.04 7.25 11.34
N GLY A 45 -2.19 8.57 11.40
CA GLY A 45 -2.01 9.45 10.25
C GLY A 45 -0.60 9.41 9.69
N ALA A 46 0.42 9.41 10.56
CA ALA A 46 1.82 9.34 10.14
C ALA A 46 2.21 7.99 9.51
N THR A 47 1.50 6.91 9.81
CA THR A 47 1.72 5.57 9.27
C THR A 47 0.80 5.21 8.11
N GLY A 48 -0.15 6.09 7.74
CA GLY A 48 -1.17 5.81 6.72
C GLY A 48 -2.18 4.74 7.13
N LEU A 49 -2.37 4.49 8.44
CA LEU A 49 -3.31 3.51 8.98
C LEU A 49 -4.60 4.14 9.52
N ASP A 50 -4.85 5.42 9.22
CA ASP A 50 -6.05 6.17 9.60
C ASP A 50 -7.35 5.51 9.08
N ALA A 51 -7.30 4.93 7.88
CA ALA A 51 -8.42 4.20 7.30
C ALA A 51 -8.79 2.92 8.07
N VAL A 52 -7.85 2.31 8.82
CA VAL A 52 -8.08 1.05 9.55
C VAL A 52 -9.14 1.22 10.64
N PHE A 53 -9.19 2.39 11.27
CA PHE A 53 -10.07 2.67 12.41
C PHE A 53 -11.47 3.14 12.00
N THR A 54 -11.64 3.48 10.71
CA THR A 54 -12.91 3.90 10.11
C THR A 54 -13.51 2.84 9.19
N ALA A 55 -12.72 1.81 8.83
CA ALA A 55 -13.16 0.70 8.00
C ALA A 55 -14.36 -0.05 8.62
N PRO A 56 -15.33 -0.48 7.79
CA PRO A 56 -16.38 -1.39 8.24
C PRO A 56 -15.77 -2.71 8.71
N GLY A 57 -16.18 -3.18 9.89
CA GLY A 57 -15.68 -4.42 10.46
C GLY A 57 -16.18 -4.62 11.88
N ASP A 58 -15.65 -5.63 12.55
CA ASP A 58 -15.92 -5.88 13.96
C ASP A 58 -14.58 -6.07 14.67
N PHE A 59 -13.99 -4.99 15.20
CA PHE A 59 -12.64 -5.02 15.75
C PHE A 59 -12.60 -4.88 17.28
N THR A 60 -11.47 -5.22 17.88
CA THR A 60 -11.11 -4.70 19.21
C THR A 60 -9.78 -3.99 19.14
N VAL A 61 -9.79 -2.73 19.55
CA VAL A 61 -8.61 -1.87 19.61
C VAL A 61 -8.18 -1.72 21.06
N PHE A 62 -6.94 -2.09 21.34
CA PHE A 62 -6.26 -1.82 22.59
C PHE A 62 -5.63 -0.43 22.48
N ALA A 63 -6.33 0.64 22.85
CA ALA A 63 -5.89 2.01 22.56
C ALA A 63 -4.94 2.52 23.66
N PRO A 64 -3.64 2.73 23.38
CA PRO A 64 -2.75 3.38 24.33
C PRO A 64 -3.16 4.85 24.47
N THR A 65 -3.07 5.36 25.69
CA THR A 65 -3.32 6.79 25.93
C THR A 65 -2.14 7.66 25.50
N ASP A 66 -2.35 8.97 25.41
CA ASP A 66 -1.25 9.92 25.16
C ASP A 66 -0.16 9.83 26.23
N ALA A 67 -0.55 9.57 27.49
CA ALA A 67 0.40 9.32 28.56
C ALA A 67 1.26 8.06 28.31
N ALA A 68 0.67 7.01 27.71
CA ALA A 68 1.38 5.78 27.34
C ALA A 68 2.43 6.04 26.25
N PHE A 69 2.08 6.81 25.21
CA PHE A 69 3.01 7.18 24.14
C PHE A 69 4.11 8.13 24.63
N ILE A 70 3.77 9.09 25.51
CA ILE A 70 4.76 9.96 26.14
C ILE A 70 5.75 9.14 26.96
N GLU A 71 5.28 8.14 27.71
CA GLU A 71 6.16 7.26 28.48
C GLU A 71 7.09 6.44 27.57
N LEU A 72 6.57 5.86 26.48
CA LEU A 72 7.38 5.18 25.48
C LEU A 72 8.46 6.13 24.91
N ALA A 73 8.07 7.31 24.45
CA ALA A 73 8.97 8.27 23.85
C ALA A 73 10.05 8.76 24.83
N SER A 74 9.68 9.16 26.04
CA SER A 74 10.62 9.77 26.98
C SER A 74 11.45 8.75 27.77
N ASN A 75 10.80 7.72 28.31
CA ASN A 75 11.44 6.83 29.29
C ASN A 75 12.09 5.63 28.60
N THR A 76 11.48 5.12 27.53
CA THR A 76 12.00 3.96 26.81
C THR A 76 12.95 4.38 25.70
N LEU A 77 12.55 5.35 24.86
CA LEU A 77 13.34 5.79 23.70
C LEU A 77 14.28 6.98 24.00
N GLY A 78 14.13 7.64 25.16
CA GLY A 78 15.00 8.75 25.56
C GLY A 78 14.81 10.03 24.75
N LEU A 79 13.64 10.21 24.11
CA LEU A 79 13.32 11.35 23.26
C LEU A 79 12.88 12.56 24.10
N ASP A 80 13.24 13.77 23.64
CA ASP A 80 12.79 15.01 24.28
C ASP A 80 11.39 15.38 23.81
N VAL A 81 10.39 15.07 24.65
CA VAL A 81 8.96 15.34 24.41
C VAL A 81 8.48 16.64 25.07
N ALA A 82 9.33 17.34 25.80
CA ALA A 82 8.89 18.47 26.62
C ALA A 82 8.44 19.67 25.75
N GLY A 83 7.17 20.06 25.89
CA GLY A 83 6.60 21.22 25.19
C GLY A 83 6.28 20.97 23.71
N LYS A 84 6.32 19.71 23.27
CA LYS A 84 5.90 19.29 21.93
C LYS A 84 4.39 19.04 21.88
N SER A 85 3.81 19.25 20.71
CA SER A 85 2.44 18.84 20.38
C SER A 85 2.37 17.33 20.12
N ASP A 86 1.16 16.78 20.11
CA ASP A 86 0.93 15.35 19.91
C ASP A 86 1.42 14.88 18.54
N ALA A 87 1.21 15.70 17.50
CA ALA A 87 1.75 15.45 16.16
C ALA A 87 3.30 15.45 16.13
N GLU A 88 3.94 16.34 16.89
CA GLU A 88 5.41 16.35 16.99
C GLU A 88 5.94 15.13 17.74
N ILE A 89 5.21 14.62 18.74
CA ILE A 89 5.57 13.40 19.47
C ILE A 89 5.41 12.18 18.56
N ALA A 90 4.30 12.08 17.81
CA ALA A 90 4.12 11.03 16.81
C ALA A 90 5.26 11.04 15.77
N GLY A 91 5.64 12.20 15.24
CA GLY A 91 6.77 12.32 14.33
C GLY A 91 8.11 11.90 14.95
N LEU A 92 8.34 12.18 16.24
CA LEU A 92 9.52 11.69 16.95
C LEU A 92 9.54 10.16 17.10
N LEU A 93 8.38 9.55 17.35
CA LEU A 93 8.25 8.09 17.43
C LEU A 93 8.55 7.44 16.08
N VAL A 94 8.01 8.02 15.00
CA VAL A 94 8.31 7.58 13.62
C VAL A 94 9.81 7.69 13.34
N GLY A 95 10.42 8.84 13.58
CA GLY A 95 11.86 9.00 13.31
C GLY A 95 12.76 8.07 14.12
N ALA A 96 12.35 7.68 15.34
CA ALA A 96 13.09 6.75 16.18
C ALA A 96 12.88 5.28 15.78
N LEU A 97 11.64 4.87 15.52
CA LEU A 97 11.28 3.46 15.31
C LEU A 97 11.26 3.08 13.82
N GLY A 98 11.02 4.04 12.94
CA GLY A 98 10.67 3.84 11.54
C GLY A 98 9.18 3.64 11.33
N THR A 99 8.66 4.08 10.17
CA THR A 99 7.24 3.97 9.81
C THR A 99 6.75 2.52 9.80
N GLU A 100 7.57 1.57 9.36
CA GLU A 100 7.21 0.13 9.36
C GLU A 100 7.05 -0.42 10.77
N THR A 101 8.05 -0.18 11.63
CA THR A 101 7.99 -0.64 13.03
C THR A 101 6.78 -0.05 13.74
N LEU A 102 6.52 1.26 13.57
CA LEU A 102 5.36 1.88 14.21
C LEU A 102 4.04 1.34 13.64
N SER A 103 3.98 1.04 12.35
CA SER A 103 2.82 0.38 11.73
C SER A 103 2.57 -1.00 12.32
N ASP A 104 3.62 -1.80 12.53
CA ASP A 104 3.52 -3.11 13.17
C ASP A 104 3.06 -3.00 14.63
N VAL A 105 3.60 -2.03 15.38
CA VAL A 105 3.13 -1.69 16.73
C VAL A 105 1.64 -1.39 16.69
N LEU A 106 1.17 -0.52 15.79
CA LEU A 106 -0.25 -0.17 15.71
C LEU A 106 -1.14 -1.36 15.31
N LYS A 107 -0.72 -2.21 14.36
CA LYS A 107 -1.43 -3.45 14.00
C LYS A 107 -1.49 -4.45 15.16
N TYR A 108 -0.45 -4.49 16.00
CA TYR A 108 -0.40 -5.33 17.20
C TYR A 108 -1.44 -4.92 18.25
N HIS A 109 -1.88 -3.66 18.25
CA HIS A 109 -2.95 -3.16 19.13
C HIS A 109 -4.37 -3.45 18.62
N VAL A 110 -4.51 -4.11 17.47
CA VAL A 110 -5.83 -4.41 16.92
C VAL A 110 -6.00 -5.92 16.79
N ARG A 111 -7.20 -6.40 17.06
CA ARG A 111 -7.60 -7.78 16.75
C ARG A 111 -8.92 -7.79 15.98
N ASP A 112 -9.12 -8.89 15.25
CA ASP A 112 -10.41 -9.21 14.65
C ASP A 112 -11.42 -9.71 15.71
N GLY A 113 -12.68 -9.34 15.53
CA GLY A 113 -13.82 -9.61 16.41
C GLY A 113 -13.90 -8.69 17.64
N ALA A 114 -15.07 -8.09 17.89
CA ALA A 114 -15.31 -7.34 19.13
C ALA A 114 -15.31 -8.25 20.36
N ALA A 115 -14.54 -7.88 21.39
CA ALA A 115 -14.60 -8.51 22.70
C ALA A 115 -14.52 -7.51 23.84
N THR A 116 -15.27 -7.85 24.89
CA THR A 116 -15.17 -7.24 26.21
C THR A 116 -13.94 -7.74 26.96
N VAL A 117 -13.49 -6.98 27.95
CA VAL A 117 -12.37 -7.37 28.84
C VAL A 117 -12.58 -8.77 29.45
N SER A 118 -13.82 -9.10 29.86
CA SER A 118 -14.11 -10.43 30.43
C SER A 118 -13.91 -11.55 29.41
N GLN A 119 -14.30 -11.32 28.15
CA GLN A 119 -14.10 -12.32 27.08
C GLN A 119 -12.62 -12.49 26.74
N LEU A 120 -11.85 -11.40 26.75
CA LEU A 120 -10.40 -11.42 26.53
C LEU A 120 -9.68 -12.19 27.65
N GLN A 121 -10.08 -11.96 28.90
CA GLN A 121 -9.57 -12.70 30.06
C GLN A 121 -9.89 -14.20 29.99
N ASP A 122 -11.10 -14.56 29.56
CA ASP A 122 -11.49 -15.96 29.41
C ASP A 122 -10.76 -16.63 28.24
N GLN A 123 -10.44 -15.87 27.19
CA GLN A 123 -9.69 -16.33 26.02
C GLN A 123 -8.21 -16.58 26.35
N GLY A 124 -7.61 -15.74 27.20
CA GLY A 124 -6.19 -15.82 27.56
C GLY A 124 -5.31 -15.25 26.45
N THR A 125 -5.12 -15.97 25.36
CA THR A 125 -4.23 -15.55 24.26
C THR A 125 -5.01 -14.83 23.16
N VAL A 126 -4.55 -13.63 22.79
CA VAL A 126 -5.19 -12.76 21.80
C VAL A 126 -4.30 -12.68 20.57
N ALA A 127 -4.80 -13.17 19.43
CA ALA A 127 -4.18 -12.93 18.12
C ALA A 127 -4.50 -11.51 17.66
N THR A 128 -3.53 -10.88 17.00
CA THR A 128 -3.62 -9.48 16.54
C THR A 128 -3.75 -9.40 15.02
N LEU A 129 -3.90 -8.19 14.48
CA LEU A 129 -3.85 -7.94 13.04
C LEU A 129 -2.43 -7.96 12.49
N LEU A 130 -1.41 -7.91 13.34
CA LEU A 130 -0.03 -8.16 12.93
C LEU A 130 0.14 -9.68 12.68
N PRO A 131 0.46 -10.13 11.45
CA PRO A 131 0.47 -11.55 11.11
C PRO A 131 1.37 -12.39 12.01
N GLY A 132 0.78 -13.44 12.61
CA GLY A 132 1.50 -14.35 13.50
C GLY A 132 1.79 -13.81 14.90
N ALA A 133 1.46 -12.55 15.19
CA ALA A 133 1.69 -11.94 16.50
C ALA A 133 0.47 -12.08 17.43
N SER A 134 0.75 -12.38 18.69
CA SER A 134 -0.25 -12.54 19.75
C SER A 134 0.34 -12.19 21.11
N PHE A 135 -0.50 -11.72 22.02
CA PHE A 135 -0.15 -11.53 23.43
C PHE A 135 -1.12 -12.26 24.36
N ASP A 136 -0.72 -12.43 25.62
CA ASP A 136 -1.55 -13.03 26.65
C ASP A 136 -2.23 -11.97 27.53
N VAL A 137 -3.43 -12.27 28.03
CA VAL A 137 -4.19 -11.45 28.97
C VAL A 137 -4.25 -12.17 30.32
N ASN A 138 -3.60 -11.59 31.32
CA ASN A 138 -3.48 -12.12 32.67
C ASN A 138 -4.21 -11.21 33.67
N GLY A 139 -5.53 -11.40 33.79
CA GLY A 139 -6.35 -10.54 34.64
C GLY A 139 -6.50 -9.16 34.00
N THR A 140 -5.97 -8.12 34.65
CA THR A 140 -6.00 -6.75 34.09
C THR A 140 -4.81 -6.42 33.20
N THR A 141 -3.79 -7.29 33.20
CA THR A 141 -2.51 -7.05 32.55
C THR A 141 -2.42 -7.76 31.22
N LEU A 142 -1.90 -7.07 30.21
CA LEU A 142 -1.58 -7.60 28.88
C LEU A 142 -0.08 -7.87 28.84
N VAL A 143 0.32 -9.08 28.47
CA VAL A 143 1.74 -9.49 28.46
C VAL A 143 2.39 -8.96 27.19
N ASP A 144 3.30 -8.02 27.35
CA ASP A 144 4.08 -7.45 26.25
C ASP A 144 5.06 -8.48 25.67
N ALA A 145 5.37 -8.37 24.37
CA ALA A 145 6.37 -9.23 23.74
C ALA A 145 7.80 -8.75 24.03
N ASP A 146 7.98 -7.45 24.29
CA ASP A 146 9.25 -6.89 24.74
C ASP A 146 9.41 -7.12 26.26
N PRO A 147 10.36 -7.98 26.70
CA PRO A 147 10.55 -8.29 28.11
C PRO A 147 11.26 -7.18 28.90
N GLU A 148 11.79 -6.15 28.23
CA GLU A 148 12.51 -5.04 28.84
C GLU A 148 11.57 -3.89 29.25
N VAL A 149 10.33 -3.89 28.75
CA VAL A 149 9.29 -2.93 29.14
C VAL A 149 8.31 -3.50 30.18
N GLU A 150 7.66 -2.62 30.92
CA GLU A 150 6.57 -3.03 31.80
C GLU A 150 5.30 -3.36 30.99
N ASN A 151 4.62 -4.42 31.38
CA ASN A 151 3.37 -4.85 30.76
C ASN A 151 2.25 -3.79 30.92
N PRO A 152 1.46 -3.52 29.86
CA PRO A 152 0.27 -2.67 29.94
C PRO A 152 -0.83 -3.25 30.83
N ASP A 153 -1.59 -2.38 31.47
CA ASP A 153 -2.83 -2.68 32.16
C ASP A 153 -4.03 -2.00 31.48
N PHE A 154 -5.19 -2.65 31.55
CA PHE A 154 -6.45 -2.02 31.17
C PHE A 154 -6.80 -0.82 32.08
N ILE A 155 -7.13 0.32 31.48
CA ILE A 155 -7.53 1.50 32.24
C ILE A 155 -8.97 1.36 32.74
N THR A 156 -9.11 1.37 34.06
CA THR A 156 -10.42 1.25 34.71
C THR A 156 -11.33 2.42 34.33
N GLY A 157 -12.50 2.12 33.76
CA GLY A 157 -13.48 3.12 33.35
C GLY A 157 -13.33 3.64 31.91
N LEU A 158 -12.28 3.24 31.20
CA LEU A 158 -12.05 3.54 29.78
C LEU A 158 -11.97 2.27 28.91
N THR A 159 -12.67 1.21 29.33
CA THR A 159 -12.74 -0.08 28.63
C THR A 159 -14.17 -0.40 28.23
N ASN A 160 -14.31 -1.32 27.26
CA ASN A 160 -15.58 -1.75 26.68
C ASN A 160 -16.38 -0.60 26.06
N ILE A 161 -15.69 0.35 25.42
CA ILE A 161 -16.32 1.47 24.71
C ILE A 161 -16.79 0.95 23.36
N GLY A 162 -18.10 0.80 23.17
CA GLY A 162 -18.67 0.29 21.92
C GLY A 162 -18.64 1.31 20.79
N ALA A 163 -18.34 0.84 19.59
CA ALA A 163 -18.28 1.59 18.33
C ALA A 163 -19.11 0.88 17.24
N THR A 164 -19.39 1.56 16.13
CA THR A 164 -20.12 0.98 14.98
C THR A 164 -19.35 -0.14 14.30
N ASN A 165 -18.02 -0.12 14.39
CA ASN A 165 -17.09 -1.09 13.81
C ASN A 165 -16.26 -1.86 14.86
N GLY A 166 -16.70 -1.90 16.14
CA GLY A 166 -16.02 -2.72 17.15
C GLY A 166 -16.08 -2.18 18.58
N VAL A 167 -15.00 -2.37 19.35
CA VAL A 167 -14.86 -1.96 20.76
C VAL A 167 -13.45 -1.41 21.04
N ILE A 168 -13.36 -0.38 21.87
CA ILE A 168 -12.09 0.17 22.39
C ILE A 168 -11.84 -0.32 23.82
N GLN A 169 -10.60 -0.73 24.07
CA GLN A 169 -10.04 -1.09 25.37
C GLN A 169 -8.83 -0.19 25.66
N ALA A 170 -9.00 0.88 26.44
CA ALA A 170 -7.88 1.76 26.74
C ALA A 170 -6.84 1.07 27.62
N ILE A 171 -5.55 1.27 27.31
CA ILE A 171 -4.40 0.73 28.03
C ILE A 171 -3.43 1.85 28.41
N ASP A 172 -2.70 1.64 29.51
CA ASP A 172 -1.80 2.65 30.09
C ASP A 172 -0.37 2.62 29.54
N ARG A 173 -0.03 1.62 28.72
CA ARG A 173 1.27 1.48 28.03
C ARG A 173 1.06 1.04 26.58
N VAL A 174 2.04 1.30 25.73
CA VAL A 174 2.05 0.82 24.34
C VAL A 174 2.51 -0.63 24.33
N LEU A 175 1.73 -1.53 23.70
CA LEU A 175 2.10 -2.92 23.42
C LEU A 175 3.14 -2.97 22.30
N LEU A 176 4.28 -3.64 22.54
CA LEU A 176 5.35 -3.73 21.56
C LEU A 176 5.46 -5.16 21.01
N PRO A 177 5.44 -5.36 19.67
CA PRO A 177 5.58 -6.70 19.06
C PRO A 177 7.03 -7.16 18.95
N ILE A 178 7.99 -6.25 19.15
CA ILE A 178 9.43 -6.48 19.07
C ILE A 178 10.13 -5.67 20.15
N ASP A 179 11.31 -6.14 20.53
CA ASP A 179 12.27 -5.38 21.33
C ASP A 179 12.53 -4.00 20.66
N VAL A 180 12.21 -2.93 21.38
CA VAL A 180 12.37 -1.57 20.84
C VAL A 180 13.82 -1.15 20.66
N GLN A 181 14.77 -1.68 21.44
CA GLN A 181 16.19 -1.41 21.22
C GLN A 181 16.68 -2.10 19.94
N GLU A 182 16.19 -3.30 19.63
CA GLU A 182 16.44 -3.93 18.33
C GLU A 182 15.80 -3.13 17.18
N ALA A 183 14.59 -2.61 17.37
CA ALA A 183 13.90 -1.82 16.35
C ALA A 183 14.65 -0.51 15.99
N MET A 184 15.19 0.18 17.00
CA MET A 184 16.01 1.40 16.79
C MET A 184 17.31 1.13 16.01
N LEU A 185 17.81 -0.11 16.03
CA LEU A 185 19.02 -0.53 15.32
C LEU A 185 18.73 -1.16 13.97
N ARG A 186 17.46 -1.29 13.57
CA ARG A 186 17.11 -1.80 12.24
C ARG A 186 17.71 -0.87 11.17
N PRO A 187 18.47 -1.42 10.20
CA PRO A 187 19.06 -0.64 9.12
C PRO A 187 17.96 -0.07 8.21
N THR A 188 18.22 1.09 7.61
CA THR A 188 17.41 1.63 6.51
C THR A 188 17.70 0.87 5.20
N ILE A 189 16.90 1.13 4.17
CA ILE A 189 17.20 0.62 2.82
C ILE A 189 18.57 1.09 2.34
N ALA A 190 18.94 2.35 2.61
CA ALA A 190 20.27 2.88 2.32
C ALA A 190 21.39 2.09 3.04
N ASP A 191 21.23 1.83 4.34
CA ASP A 191 22.19 1.05 5.13
C ASP A 191 22.38 -0.37 4.56
N VAL A 192 21.29 -1.02 4.13
CA VAL A 192 21.35 -2.35 3.53
C VAL A 192 22.03 -2.32 2.16
N ALA A 193 21.73 -1.33 1.32
CA ALA A 193 22.39 -1.16 0.03
C ALA A 193 23.91 -0.92 0.19
N GLU A 194 24.32 -0.11 1.15
CA GLU A 194 25.73 0.19 1.42
C GLU A 194 26.51 -1.01 1.99
N SER A 195 25.87 -1.86 2.79
CA SER A 195 26.54 -2.96 3.51
C SER A 195 26.48 -4.32 2.81
N ASN A 196 25.74 -4.45 1.72
CA ASN A 196 25.54 -5.70 1.00
C ASN A 196 26.34 -5.75 -0.31
N ASP A 197 27.28 -6.70 -0.39
CA ASP A 197 28.15 -6.95 -1.55
C ASP A 197 27.40 -7.28 -2.87
N SER A 198 26.07 -7.40 -2.86
CA SER A 198 25.27 -7.62 -4.07
C SER A 198 24.66 -6.33 -4.64
N PHE A 199 24.78 -5.20 -3.94
CA PHE A 199 24.11 -3.93 -4.25
C PHE A 199 25.10 -2.76 -4.38
N GLU A 200 26.38 -3.03 -4.63
CA GLU A 200 27.41 -1.99 -4.75
C GLU A 200 27.11 -1.00 -5.88
N VAL A 201 26.57 -1.48 -7.02
CA VAL A 201 26.16 -0.64 -8.14
C VAL A 201 24.92 0.18 -7.78
N LEU A 202 23.96 -0.42 -7.05
CA LEU A 202 22.74 0.26 -6.62
C LEU A 202 23.05 1.41 -5.66
N ASP A 203 23.87 1.16 -4.63
CA ASP A 203 24.32 2.19 -3.69
C ASP A 203 25.01 3.36 -4.43
N ALA A 204 25.90 3.04 -5.37
CA ALA A 204 26.56 4.05 -6.19
C ALA A 204 25.57 4.85 -7.06
N ALA A 205 24.55 4.21 -7.62
CA ALA A 205 23.51 4.87 -8.43
C ALA A 205 22.60 5.77 -7.59
N LEU A 206 22.22 5.34 -6.38
CA LEU A 206 21.46 6.16 -5.41
C LEU A 206 22.26 7.42 -5.03
N LYS A 207 23.55 7.26 -4.67
CA LYS A 207 24.46 8.38 -4.36
C LYS A 207 24.66 9.32 -5.54
N ALA A 208 24.72 8.79 -6.77
CA ALA A 208 24.89 9.60 -7.98
C ALA A 208 23.66 10.44 -8.34
N THR A 209 22.45 9.96 -7.97
CA THR A 209 21.17 10.65 -8.22
C THR A 209 20.69 11.48 -7.02
N GLY A 210 21.26 11.25 -5.84
CA GLY A 210 20.85 11.89 -4.58
C GLY A 210 19.61 11.26 -3.94
N LEU A 211 19.21 10.06 -4.42
CA LEU A 211 18.10 9.29 -3.86
C LEU A 211 18.51 8.49 -2.62
N ASP A 212 19.81 8.39 -2.31
CA ASP A 212 20.34 7.78 -1.10
C ASP A 212 19.72 8.39 0.16
N ALA A 213 19.60 9.73 0.22
CA ALA A 213 18.95 10.41 1.34
C ALA A 213 17.45 10.12 1.46
N VAL A 214 16.78 9.77 0.35
CA VAL A 214 15.35 9.43 0.35
C VAL A 214 15.14 8.02 0.92
N VAL A 215 15.96 7.06 0.51
CA VAL A 215 15.88 5.68 1.01
C VAL A 215 16.60 5.48 2.35
N ASP A 216 17.21 6.53 2.90
CA ASP A 216 17.69 6.60 4.29
C ASP A 216 16.64 7.22 5.25
N ASP A 217 15.58 7.83 4.72
CA ASP A 217 14.56 8.45 5.55
C ASP A 217 13.70 7.38 6.26
N ARG A 218 13.77 7.36 7.60
CA ARG A 218 13.00 6.45 8.45
C ARG A 218 11.51 6.77 8.50
N ASP A 219 11.14 8.00 8.14
CA ASP A 219 9.75 8.46 8.13
C ASP A 219 9.01 8.00 6.88
N ALA A 220 9.75 7.62 5.85
CA ALA A 220 9.19 7.07 4.63
C ALA A 220 9.02 5.54 4.71
N SER A 221 8.22 4.99 3.80
CA SER A 221 8.03 3.55 3.66
C SER A 221 7.98 3.16 2.20
N PHE A 222 8.79 2.15 1.82
CA PHE A 222 8.95 1.73 0.44
C PHE A 222 9.03 0.21 0.30
N THR A 223 8.67 -0.29 -0.88
CA THR A 223 9.22 -1.54 -1.39
C THR A 223 10.22 -1.20 -2.47
N VAL A 224 11.47 -1.65 -2.33
CA VAL A 224 12.51 -1.48 -3.35
C VAL A 224 12.78 -2.80 -4.04
N PHE A 225 12.49 -2.86 -5.33
CA PHE A 225 12.94 -3.94 -6.20
C PHE A 225 14.43 -3.71 -6.49
N ALA A 226 15.33 -4.30 -5.71
CA ALA A 226 16.76 -3.98 -5.75
C ALA A 226 17.50 -4.81 -6.82
N PRO A 227 17.91 -4.22 -7.95
CA PRO A 227 18.74 -4.92 -8.91
C PRO A 227 20.12 -5.21 -8.32
N THR A 228 20.56 -6.45 -8.47
CA THR A 228 21.92 -6.86 -8.09
C THR A 228 22.99 -6.27 -9.01
N ASP A 229 24.24 -6.32 -8.59
CA ASP A 229 25.38 -5.89 -9.42
C ASP A 229 25.45 -6.65 -10.76
N ASP A 230 25.13 -7.95 -10.75
CA ASP A 230 24.99 -8.76 -11.97
C ASP A 230 23.82 -8.29 -12.84
N ALA A 231 22.73 -7.79 -12.26
CA ALA A 231 21.61 -7.21 -13.00
C ALA A 231 22.04 -5.97 -13.78
N PHE A 232 22.80 -5.06 -13.16
CA PHE A 232 23.33 -3.88 -13.84
C PHE A 232 24.36 -4.23 -14.92
N ARG A 233 25.17 -5.27 -14.73
CA ARG A 233 26.04 -5.77 -15.79
C ARG A 233 25.26 -6.28 -16.99
N LYS A 234 24.17 -7.03 -16.77
CA LYS A 234 23.27 -7.45 -17.87
C LYS A 234 22.70 -6.25 -18.62
N LEU A 235 22.27 -5.20 -17.91
CA LEU A 235 21.81 -3.97 -18.56
C LEU A 235 22.92 -3.30 -19.38
N ALA A 236 24.13 -3.20 -18.85
CA ALA A 236 25.26 -2.64 -19.60
C ALA A 236 25.56 -3.45 -20.88
N ASP A 237 25.51 -4.78 -20.80
CA ASP A 237 25.65 -5.68 -21.96
C ASP A 237 24.51 -5.48 -22.97
N ASP A 238 23.26 -5.36 -22.51
CA ASP A 238 22.07 -5.10 -23.35
C ASP A 238 22.20 -3.74 -24.07
N LEU A 239 22.90 -2.77 -23.47
CA LEU A 239 23.20 -1.45 -24.05
C LEU A 239 24.52 -1.38 -24.86
N ASP A 240 25.21 -2.50 -25.08
CA ASP A 240 26.53 -2.57 -25.74
C ASP A 240 27.62 -1.69 -25.07
N LEU A 241 27.54 -1.55 -23.74
CA LEU A 241 28.51 -0.82 -22.91
C LEU A 241 29.50 -1.80 -22.27
N ASP A 242 30.77 -1.76 -22.71
CA ASP A 242 31.82 -2.58 -22.11
C ASP A 242 32.20 -2.08 -20.70
N VAL A 243 31.59 -2.69 -19.68
CA VAL A 243 31.87 -2.45 -18.26
C VAL A 243 32.69 -3.59 -17.62
N SER A 244 33.15 -4.56 -18.41
CA SER A 244 33.83 -5.78 -17.91
C SER A 244 35.13 -5.52 -17.15
N HIS A 245 35.69 -4.32 -17.30
CA HIS A 245 36.93 -3.87 -16.70
C HIS A 245 36.72 -2.94 -15.49
N LEU A 246 35.47 -2.56 -15.19
CA LEU A 246 35.12 -1.65 -14.10
C LEU A 246 34.83 -2.44 -12.82
N ALA A 247 35.12 -1.82 -11.68
CA ALA A 247 34.59 -2.27 -10.40
C ALA A 247 33.09 -1.95 -10.31
N ASP A 248 32.33 -2.70 -9.52
CA ASP A 248 30.89 -2.53 -9.38
C ASP A 248 30.47 -1.09 -9.05
N ALA A 249 31.09 -0.49 -8.04
CA ALA A 249 30.84 0.91 -7.68
C ALA A 249 31.09 1.93 -8.82
N ASP A 250 31.90 1.59 -9.84
CA ASP A 250 32.17 2.46 -10.99
C ASP A 250 31.17 2.26 -12.15
N ILE A 251 30.40 1.16 -12.16
CA ILE A 251 29.42 0.85 -13.21
C ILE A 251 28.30 1.91 -13.23
N ALA A 252 27.83 2.34 -12.06
CA ALA A 252 26.80 3.37 -11.94
C ALA A 252 27.21 4.67 -12.67
N GLY A 253 28.48 5.08 -12.53
CA GLY A 253 29.01 6.25 -13.23
C GLY A 253 29.04 6.08 -14.76
N ALA A 254 29.32 4.87 -15.25
CA ALA A 254 29.26 4.55 -16.67
C ALA A 254 27.83 4.60 -17.21
N LEU A 255 26.86 4.04 -16.47
CA LEU A 255 25.44 4.08 -16.82
C LEU A 255 24.90 5.52 -16.83
N VAL A 256 25.20 6.31 -15.80
CA VAL A 256 24.86 7.76 -15.77
C VAL A 256 25.50 8.51 -16.93
N GLY A 257 26.74 8.17 -17.30
CA GLY A 257 27.43 8.76 -18.44
C GLY A 257 26.79 8.41 -19.79
N ALA A 258 26.23 7.21 -19.93
CA ALA A 258 25.62 6.72 -21.16
C ALA A 258 24.15 7.15 -21.31
N LEU A 259 23.36 7.01 -20.24
CA LEU A 259 21.91 7.24 -20.21
C LEU A 259 21.55 8.67 -19.78
N GLY A 260 22.43 9.34 -19.02
CA GLY A 260 22.15 10.61 -18.38
C GLY A 260 21.51 10.45 -16.99
N ALA A 261 21.78 11.39 -16.09
CA ALA A 261 21.33 11.31 -14.70
C ALA A 261 19.80 11.33 -14.56
N THR A 262 19.08 12.03 -15.43
CA THR A 262 17.61 12.06 -15.41
C THR A 262 17.03 10.68 -15.68
N LEU A 263 17.46 10.02 -16.76
CA LEU A 263 16.96 8.70 -17.11
C LEU A 263 17.32 7.65 -16.05
N VAL A 264 18.53 7.73 -15.46
CA VAL A 264 18.90 6.85 -14.34
C VAL A 264 18.01 7.10 -13.11
N THR A 265 17.63 8.36 -12.85
CA THR A 265 16.69 8.69 -11.76
C THR A 265 15.32 8.08 -12.03
N ASP A 266 14.80 8.19 -13.26
CA ASP A 266 13.51 7.61 -13.65
C ASP A 266 13.53 6.08 -13.51
N VAL A 267 14.61 5.44 -13.95
CA VAL A 267 14.84 4.00 -13.75
C VAL A 267 14.82 3.65 -12.27
N LEU A 268 15.54 4.38 -11.40
CA LEU A 268 15.55 4.10 -9.96
C LEU A 268 14.16 4.30 -9.33
N LEU A 269 13.41 5.34 -9.71
CA LEU A 269 12.04 5.56 -9.24
C LEU A 269 11.09 4.44 -9.67
N TYR A 270 11.30 3.86 -10.85
CA TYR A 270 10.53 2.72 -11.35
C TYR A 270 10.77 1.42 -10.54
N HIS A 271 11.90 1.32 -9.83
CA HIS A 271 12.19 0.21 -8.92
C HIS A 271 11.60 0.40 -7.51
N VAL A 272 10.91 1.50 -7.25
CA VAL A 272 10.37 1.81 -5.93
C VAL A 272 8.85 1.79 -6.00
N LYS A 273 8.21 1.13 -5.04
CA LYS A 273 6.78 1.24 -4.76
C LYS A 273 6.60 1.91 -3.40
N ALA A 274 5.58 2.75 -3.24
CA ALA A 274 5.23 3.31 -1.95
C ALA A 274 4.66 2.25 -0.98
N GLY A 275 5.06 2.30 0.29
CA GLY A 275 4.66 1.35 1.32
C GLY A 275 5.40 0.01 1.26
N GLY A 276 5.80 -0.51 2.43
CA GLY A 276 6.38 -1.83 2.59
C GLY A 276 5.40 -2.95 2.22
N ALA A 277 5.87 -3.89 1.40
CA ALA A 277 5.12 -5.06 0.98
C ALA A 277 6.03 -6.27 0.87
N THR A 278 5.55 -7.38 1.41
CA THR A 278 6.17 -8.70 1.28
C THR A 278 5.98 -9.24 -0.13
N LEU A 279 6.82 -10.20 -0.53
CA LEU A 279 6.75 -10.88 -1.80
C LEU A 279 5.38 -11.54 -2.03
N ALA A 280 4.79 -12.11 -0.97
CA ALA A 280 3.48 -12.72 -1.04
C ALA A 280 2.38 -11.70 -1.39
N GLU A 281 2.39 -10.52 -0.74
CA GLU A 281 1.44 -9.44 -1.02
C GLU A 281 1.61 -8.88 -2.44
N LEU A 282 2.86 -8.72 -2.87
CA LEU A 282 3.18 -8.28 -4.23
C LEU A 282 2.65 -9.26 -5.28
N GLN A 283 2.87 -10.57 -5.07
CA GLN A 283 2.39 -11.62 -5.98
C GLN A 283 0.87 -11.71 -6.06
N ASP A 284 0.16 -11.31 -5.00
CA ASP A 284 -1.31 -11.27 -4.98
C ASP A 284 -1.87 -10.04 -5.73
N THR A 285 -1.10 -8.95 -5.86
CA THR A 285 -1.56 -7.67 -6.46
C THR A 285 -1.49 -7.67 -7.99
N ARG A 286 -0.53 -8.41 -8.60
CA ARG A 286 -0.26 -8.52 -10.06
C ARG A 286 0.12 -7.24 -10.82
N LEU A 287 -0.32 -6.06 -10.39
CA LEU A 287 0.07 -4.77 -10.97
C LEU A 287 0.32 -3.78 -9.83
N VAL A 288 1.48 -3.13 -9.82
CA VAL A 288 1.86 -2.20 -8.76
C VAL A 288 2.19 -0.83 -9.34
N ASP A 289 1.78 0.21 -8.62
CA ASP A 289 2.24 1.57 -8.85
C ASP A 289 3.70 1.72 -8.43
N THR A 290 4.47 2.44 -9.24
CA THR A 290 5.86 2.79 -8.91
C THR A 290 5.96 4.24 -8.46
N ALA A 291 7.11 4.63 -7.90
CA ALA A 291 7.39 6.02 -7.53
C ALA A 291 7.65 6.90 -8.76
N LEU A 292 7.84 6.29 -9.94
CA LEU A 292 7.81 7.02 -11.20
C LEU A 292 6.36 7.27 -11.59
N GLU A 293 5.98 8.56 -11.65
CA GLU A 293 4.62 9.01 -11.89
C GLU A 293 4.00 8.36 -13.15
N GLY A 294 2.82 7.75 -12.97
CA GLY A 294 2.07 7.05 -14.03
C GLY A 294 2.65 5.71 -14.47
N ALA A 295 3.84 5.32 -14.01
CA ALA A 295 4.47 4.07 -14.40
C ALA A 295 4.02 2.91 -13.50
N LYS A 296 3.51 1.85 -14.12
CA LYS A 296 3.09 0.60 -13.46
C LYS A 296 4.11 -0.51 -13.70
N LEU A 297 4.20 -1.45 -12.77
CA LEU A 297 5.03 -2.65 -12.86
C LEU A 297 4.15 -3.90 -12.71
N GLY A 298 4.27 -4.85 -13.64
CA GLY A 298 3.54 -6.10 -13.63
C GLY A 298 4.26 -7.18 -12.80
N ILE A 299 3.48 -8.06 -12.17
CA ILE A 299 3.98 -9.20 -11.41
C ILE A 299 3.26 -10.46 -11.90
N ASP A 300 3.99 -11.32 -12.61
CA ASP A 300 3.49 -12.63 -13.09
C ASP A 300 4.23 -13.76 -12.38
N GLY A 301 3.69 -14.16 -11.23
CA GLY A 301 4.30 -15.19 -10.39
C GLY A 301 5.66 -14.77 -9.85
N THR A 302 6.74 -15.29 -10.43
CA THR A 302 8.11 -14.97 -10.00
C THR A 302 8.81 -13.93 -10.87
N GLU A 303 8.17 -13.52 -11.97
CA GLU A 303 8.71 -12.55 -12.92
C GLU A 303 8.04 -11.18 -12.72
N LEU A 304 8.84 -10.14 -12.96
CA LEU A 304 8.43 -8.75 -12.99
C LEU A 304 8.40 -8.32 -14.45
N VAL A 305 7.22 -7.91 -14.90
CA VAL A 305 6.96 -7.45 -16.26
C VAL A 305 7.04 -5.94 -16.26
N ASP A 306 8.10 -5.39 -16.85
CA ASP A 306 8.29 -3.94 -16.99
C ASP A 306 7.70 -3.42 -18.31
N ALA A 307 7.94 -2.14 -18.58
CA ALA A 307 7.45 -1.46 -19.78
C ALA A 307 8.32 -1.72 -21.03
N ASP A 308 9.43 -2.46 -20.92
CA ASP A 308 10.31 -2.78 -22.04
C ASP A 308 10.12 -4.24 -22.48
N PRO A 309 9.41 -4.49 -23.59
CA PRO A 309 9.15 -5.85 -24.06
C PRO A 309 10.36 -6.52 -24.74
N GLU A 310 11.41 -5.76 -25.09
CA GLU A 310 12.59 -6.28 -25.78
C GLU A 310 13.62 -6.84 -24.79
N ILE A 311 13.64 -6.27 -23.59
CA ILE A 311 14.46 -6.70 -22.47
C ILE A 311 13.73 -7.83 -21.74
N ALA A 312 14.46 -8.90 -21.41
CA ALA A 312 13.86 -10.00 -20.66
C ALA A 312 13.43 -9.51 -19.26
N ASN A 313 12.24 -9.91 -18.85
CA ASN A 313 11.68 -9.67 -17.51
C ASN A 313 12.66 -10.00 -16.38
N ALA A 314 12.65 -9.19 -15.33
CA ALA A 314 13.38 -9.48 -14.11
C ALA A 314 12.71 -10.61 -13.33
N SER A 315 13.50 -11.37 -12.57
CA SER A 315 13.01 -12.37 -11.64
C SER A 315 13.46 -12.06 -10.22
N PHE A 316 12.62 -12.38 -9.25
CA PHE A 316 13.00 -12.34 -7.84
C PHE A 316 14.11 -13.34 -7.53
N ILE A 317 15.11 -12.91 -6.75
CA ILE A 317 16.22 -13.77 -6.36
C ILE A 317 15.86 -14.52 -5.07
N SER A 318 15.61 -15.82 -5.21
CA SER A 318 15.32 -16.71 -4.07
C SER A 318 16.36 -16.58 -2.96
N GLY A 319 15.91 -16.20 -1.76
CA GLY A 319 16.74 -16.05 -0.56
C GLY A 319 17.34 -14.66 -0.37
N LEU A 320 17.06 -13.72 -1.28
CA LEU A 320 17.37 -12.29 -1.16
C LEU A 320 16.09 -11.43 -1.34
N THR A 321 14.94 -11.98 -0.97
CA THR A 321 13.63 -11.31 -0.95
C THR A 321 13.15 -11.15 0.49
N ASP A 322 12.17 -10.28 0.73
CA ASP A 322 11.61 -9.98 2.06
C ASP A 322 12.71 -9.56 3.07
N ILE A 323 13.63 -8.71 2.61
CA ILE A 323 14.64 -8.12 3.48
C ILE A 323 14.00 -6.92 4.18
N SER A 324 13.57 -7.15 5.42
CA SER A 324 12.91 -6.14 6.24
C SER A 324 13.89 -5.09 6.75
N THR A 325 13.51 -3.81 6.59
CA THR A 325 14.30 -2.63 6.98
C THR A 325 13.46 -1.73 7.89
N ALA A 326 14.05 -0.64 8.37
CA ALA A 326 13.32 0.34 9.19
C ALA A 326 12.27 1.16 8.40
N ASN A 327 12.46 1.30 7.09
CA ASN A 327 11.67 2.15 6.20
C ASN A 327 11.15 1.40 4.98
N GLY A 328 10.90 0.09 5.13
CA GLY A 328 10.31 -0.71 4.08
C GLY A 328 10.88 -2.11 3.91
N GLU A 329 10.71 -2.65 2.71
CA GLU A 329 11.13 -4.00 2.31
C GLU A 329 11.98 -3.94 1.04
N ILE A 330 13.03 -4.77 0.98
CA ILE A 330 13.84 -4.96 -0.24
C ILE A 330 13.53 -6.32 -0.87
N GLN A 331 13.26 -6.30 -2.17
CA GLN A 331 13.04 -7.47 -3.01
C GLN A 331 14.15 -7.53 -4.06
N ALA A 332 15.18 -8.37 -3.87
CA ALA A 332 16.28 -8.44 -4.82
C ALA A 332 15.85 -9.06 -6.16
N ILE A 333 16.32 -8.47 -7.25
CA ILE A 333 15.98 -8.87 -8.61
C ILE A 333 17.24 -9.06 -9.47
N ASP A 334 17.12 -9.92 -10.47
CA ASP A 334 18.25 -10.35 -11.29
C ASP A 334 18.44 -9.55 -12.60
N ARG A 335 17.56 -8.59 -12.88
CA ARG A 335 17.65 -7.62 -13.99
C ARG A 335 17.14 -6.25 -13.55
N VAL A 336 17.59 -5.20 -14.23
CA VAL A 336 17.13 -3.83 -14.00
C VAL A 336 15.80 -3.64 -14.73
N LEU A 337 14.79 -3.14 -14.01
CA LEU A 337 13.47 -2.77 -14.54
C LEU A 337 13.58 -1.48 -15.35
N ILE A 338 13.05 -1.48 -16.57
CA ILE A 338 13.16 -0.33 -17.47
C ILE A 338 11.77 0.31 -17.69
N PRO A 339 11.60 1.61 -17.40
CA PRO A 339 10.29 2.29 -17.54
C PRO A 339 9.97 2.76 -18.96
N LEU A 340 10.85 2.50 -19.93
CA LEU A 340 10.67 2.88 -21.33
C LEU A 340 11.40 1.90 -22.23
N ASP A 341 10.88 1.77 -23.43
CA ASP A 341 11.49 0.97 -24.48
C ASP A 341 12.90 1.48 -24.88
N LEU A 342 13.93 0.65 -24.67
CA LEU A 342 15.32 0.94 -24.96
C LEU A 342 15.96 -0.08 -25.93
N PRO A 343 16.34 0.31 -27.16
CA PRO A 343 16.27 1.65 -27.75
C PRO A 343 14.89 1.95 -28.37
N LYS A 344 14.24 3.04 -27.91
CA LYS A 344 12.97 3.58 -28.41
C LYS A 344 12.53 3.04 -29.78
N VAL A 345 11.59 2.10 -29.76
CA VAL A 345 11.03 1.48 -30.96
C VAL A 345 9.79 2.26 -31.39
N GLU A 346 9.34 2.02 -32.63
CA GLU A 346 8.03 2.46 -33.11
C GLU A 346 6.93 1.56 -32.52
N SER A 347 5.74 2.13 -32.28
CA SER A 347 4.45 1.46 -32.03
C SER A 347 4.48 -0.06 -31.85
N GLN A 348 4.19 -0.51 -30.64
CA GLN A 348 4.09 -1.91 -30.25
C GLN A 348 2.85 -2.62 -30.82
N HIS A 349 3.02 -3.92 -31.06
CA HIS A 349 1.98 -4.82 -31.54
C HIS A 349 1.98 -6.10 -30.70
N GLU A 350 1.51 -5.99 -29.46
CA GLU A 350 1.55 -7.09 -28.50
C GLU A 350 0.31 -7.98 -28.57
N PHE A 351 0.53 -9.27 -28.39
CA PHE A 351 -0.52 -10.27 -28.34
C PHE A 351 -0.30 -11.19 -27.16
N GLY A 352 -1.28 -11.22 -26.26
CA GLY A 352 -1.37 -12.21 -25.21
C GLY A 352 -1.51 -13.64 -25.75
N THR A 353 -1.75 -14.54 -24.82
CA THR A 353 -1.76 -15.98 -24.99
C THR A 353 -3.20 -16.51 -24.94
N ARG A 354 -3.44 -17.53 -24.12
CA ARG A 354 -4.78 -18.04 -23.82
C ARG A 354 -4.98 -18.16 -22.30
N LYS A 355 -4.04 -17.60 -21.56
CA LYS A 355 -3.97 -17.54 -20.10
C LYS A 355 -4.01 -16.07 -19.74
N ASP A 356 -4.10 -15.81 -18.45
CA ASP A 356 -3.95 -14.47 -17.91
C ASP A 356 -2.56 -13.94 -18.26
N ASP A 357 -2.50 -12.79 -18.94
CA ASP A 357 -1.26 -12.13 -19.32
C ASP A 357 -1.19 -10.70 -18.73
N ILE A 358 0.01 -10.12 -18.73
CA ILE A 358 0.24 -8.70 -18.45
C ILE A 358 0.95 -8.11 -19.66
N LEU A 359 0.37 -7.06 -20.26
CA LEU A 359 0.86 -6.44 -21.51
C LEU A 359 1.09 -4.94 -21.29
N PHE A 360 2.14 -4.39 -21.90
CA PHE A 360 2.52 -2.98 -21.82
C PHE A 360 2.74 -2.38 -23.22
N GLY A 361 2.03 -1.29 -23.55
CA GLY A 361 2.22 -0.56 -24.82
C GLY A 361 3.47 0.30 -24.83
N GLY A 362 3.77 0.98 -23.72
CA GLY A 362 4.94 1.82 -23.61
C GLY A 362 4.62 3.28 -23.92
N GLY A 363 5.33 3.91 -24.86
CA GLY A 363 5.31 5.36 -25.04
C GLY A 363 4.89 5.86 -26.43
N GLU A 364 4.39 5.00 -27.29
CA GLU A 364 3.98 5.33 -28.67
C GLU A 364 2.55 4.84 -28.93
N ASN A 365 2.05 4.92 -30.17
CA ASN A 365 0.68 4.50 -30.45
C ASN A 365 0.60 2.97 -30.61
N ASP A 366 0.10 2.26 -29.63
CA ASP A 366 0.27 0.80 -29.55
C ASP A 366 -1.00 0.02 -29.87
N PHE A 367 -0.82 -1.24 -30.28
CA PHE A 367 -1.90 -2.21 -30.45
C PHE A 367 -1.69 -3.37 -29.48
N LEU A 368 -2.61 -3.51 -28.52
CA LEU A 368 -2.53 -4.52 -27.46
C LEU A 368 -3.76 -5.44 -27.51
N PHE A 369 -3.54 -6.76 -27.49
CA PHE A 369 -4.64 -7.74 -27.50
C PHE A 369 -4.39 -8.93 -26.55
N GLY A 370 -5.11 -8.98 -25.42
CA GLY A 370 -4.99 -10.05 -24.40
C GLY A 370 -5.51 -11.42 -24.85
N ARG A 371 -6.58 -11.44 -25.66
CA ARG A 371 -7.21 -12.60 -26.31
C ARG A 371 -8.07 -13.45 -25.38
N LYS A 372 -7.48 -14.22 -24.47
CA LYS A 372 -8.22 -15.04 -23.51
C LYS A 372 -7.41 -15.13 -22.24
N GLY A 373 -8.09 -15.06 -21.11
CA GLY A 373 -7.42 -14.97 -19.82
C GLY A 373 -8.11 -13.85 -19.04
N ALA A 374 -7.82 -13.71 -17.76
CA ALA A 374 -8.03 -12.44 -17.08
C ALA A 374 -6.76 -11.61 -17.30
N ASP A 375 -6.79 -10.76 -18.32
CA ASP A 375 -5.60 -10.06 -18.81
C ASP A 375 -5.48 -8.67 -18.19
N ILE A 376 -4.27 -8.21 -17.93
CA ILE A 376 -3.96 -6.84 -17.54
C ILE A 376 -3.27 -6.18 -18.74
N ILE A 377 -3.81 -5.06 -19.21
CA ILE A 377 -3.30 -4.35 -20.38
C ILE A 377 -3.09 -2.89 -19.98
N VAL A 378 -1.84 -2.43 -20.02
CA VAL A 378 -1.46 -1.05 -19.73
C VAL A 378 -1.09 -0.37 -21.04
N GLY A 379 -1.84 0.67 -21.44
CA GLY A 379 -1.57 1.42 -22.66
C GLY A 379 -0.23 2.15 -22.60
N GLY A 380 -0.09 3.03 -21.60
CA GLY A 380 1.06 3.91 -21.49
C GLY A 380 0.81 5.23 -22.23
N ALA A 381 1.84 5.87 -22.76
CA ALA A 381 1.67 7.11 -23.52
C ALA A 381 1.48 6.84 -25.01
N GLY A 382 0.65 7.62 -25.69
CA GLY A 382 0.31 7.44 -27.10
C GLY A 382 -1.19 7.26 -27.31
N ASP A 383 -1.63 7.26 -28.57
CA ASP A 383 -3.01 6.95 -28.94
C ASP A 383 -3.17 5.43 -29.17
N ASP A 384 -3.51 4.70 -28.13
CA ASP A 384 -3.50 3.24 -28.11
C ASP A 384 -4.81 2.59 -28.59
N TYR A 385 -4.68 1.33 -28.97
CA TYR A 385 -5.80 0.44 -29.28
C TYR A 385 -5.71 -0.85 -28.48
N MET A 386 -6.46 -0.90 -27.38
CA MET A 386 -6.47 -2.01 -26.43
C MET A 386 -7.70 -2.90 -26.58
N ILE A 387 -7.48 -4.21 -26.57
CA ILE A 387 -8.53 -5.23 -26.62
C ILE A 387 -8.28 -6.27 -25.52
N GLY A 388 -9.16 -6.37 -24.53
CA GLY A 388 -9.09 -7.42 -23.49
C GLY A 388 -9.32 -8.80 -24.11
N GLY A 389 -10.53 -9.02 -24.61
CA GLY A 389 -10.88 -10.18 -25.42
C GLY A 389 -11.86 -11.10 -24.73
N ARG A 390 -11.39 -12.09 -23.98
CA ARG A 390 -12.27 -13.04 -23.27
C ARG A 390 -11.73 -13.29 -21.86
N GLY A 391 -12.47 -12.86 -20.86
CA GLY A 391 -12.23 -13.22 -19.48
C GLY A 391 -12.75 -12.16 -18.57
N LYS A 392 -11.94 -11.66 -17.66
CA LYS A 392 -12.23 -10.46 -16.89
C LYS A 392 -10.97 -9.63 -16.98
N ASP A 393 -11.00 -8.68 -17.88
CA ASP A 393 -9.79 -7.98 -18.28
C ASP A 393 -9.71 -6.63 -17.56
N LEU A 394 -8.52 -6.22 -17.15
CA LEU A 394 -8.22 -4.88 -16.64
C LEU A 394 -7.48 -4.12 -17.74
N LEU A 395 -8.10 -3.04 -18.24
CA LEU A 395 -7.49 -2.17 -19.24
C LEU A 395 -7.18 -0.82 -18.58
N VAL A 396 -5.90 -0.52 -18.42
CA VAL A 396 -5.40 0.68 -17.78
C VAL A 396 -5.05 1.72 -18.84
N ASP A 397 -5.66 2.90 -18.69
CA ASP A 397 -5.42 4.06 -19.53
C ASP A 397 -4.01 4.60 -19.37
N GLY A 398 -3.63 5.52 -20.26
CA GLY A 398 -2.47 6.35 -20.06
C GLY A 398 -2.61 7.66 -20.82
N ALA A 399 -1.50 8.18 -21.33
CA ALA A 399 -1.46 9.52 -21.90
C ALA A 399 -1.83 9.52 -23.39
N GLY A 400 -3.05 9.88 -23.78
CA GLY A 400 -3.40 10.01 -25.20
C GLY A 400 -4.89 9.97 -25.50
N ASP A 401 -5.24 9.85 -26.79
CA ASP A 401 -6.63 9.62 -27.23
C ASP A 401 -6.87 8.12 -27.49
N ASP A 402 -7.15 7.38 -26.43
CA ASP A 402 -7.14 5.91 -26.40
C ASP A 402 -8.46 5.24 -26.79
N ARG A 403 -8.37 3.97 -27.18
CA ARG A 403 -9.52 3.16 -27.60
C ARG A 403 -9.51 1.80 -26.98
N PHE A 404 -10.59 1.51 -26.27
CA PHE A 404 -10.75 0.30 -25.49
C PHE A 404 -11.85 -0.60 -26.05
N VAL A 405 -11.58 -1.90 -26.02
CA VAL A 405 -12.55 -2.96 -26.29
C VAL A 405 -12.41 -4.00 -25.17
N GLY A 406 -13.35 -4.08 -24.22
CA GLY A 406 -13.32 -5.07 -23.14
C GLY A 406 -13.49 -6.48 -23.71
N GLY A 407 -14.53 -6.66 -24.52
CA GLY A 407 -14.85 -7.93 -25.17
C GLY A 407 -15.86 -8.75 -24.39
N LEU A 408 -15.55 -10.03 -24.15
CA LEU A 408 -16.45 -10.92 -23.39
C LEU A 408 -15.93 -11.06 -21.97
N GLY A 409 -16.61 -10.43 -21.03
CA GLY A 409 -16.21 -10.50 -19.65
C GLY A 409 -17.06 -9.67 -18.74
N ALA A 410 -16.57 -9.50 -17.52
CA ALA A 410 -16.90 -8.36 -16.69
C ALA A 410 -15.56 -7.63 -16.56
N ASP A 411 -15.38 -6.61 -17.38
CA ASP A 411 -14.10 -5.98 -17.65
C ASP A 411 -13.99 -4.64 -16.92
N SER A 412 -12.81 -4.31 -16.43
CA SER A 412 -12.54 -3.07 -15.71
C SER A 412 -11.72 -2.14 -16.60
N PHE A 413 -12.16 -0.89 -16.73
CA PHE A 413 -11.41 0.15 -17.44
C PHE A 413 -10.92 1.17 -16.42
N ASP A 414 -9.61 1.21 -16.22
CA ASP A 414 -8.97 2.08 -15.25
C ASP A 414 -8.59 3.40 -15.89
N PHE A 415 -9.30 4.45 -15.47
CA PHE A 415 -9.15 5.85 -15.84
C PHE A 415 -8.83 6.68 -14.60
N THR A 416 -8.05 6.14 -13.65
CA THR A 416 -7.59 6.89 -12.47
C THR A 416 -6.67 8.03 -12.86
N ASP A 417 -5.81 7.83 -13.85
CA ASP A 417 -4.96 8.84 -14.48
C ASP A 417 -5.60 9.39 -15.78
N LEU A 418 -6.91 9.73 -15.72
CA LEU A 418 -7.70 10.09 -16.90
C LEU A 418 -7.07 11.25 -17.68
N SER A 419 -6.69 10.97 -18.93
CA SER A 419 -6.14 11.97 -19.83
C SER A 419 -6.81 11.92 -21.22
N GLY A 420 -6.63 12.97 -22.03
CA GLY A 420 -7.05 12.99 -23.43
C GLY A 420 -8.54 12.63 -23.67
N LYS A 421 -8.83 11.98 -24.80
CA LYS A 421 -10.20 11.67 -25.25
C LYS A 421 -10.37 10.19 -25.56
N ASN A 422 -10.73 9.46 -24.52
CA ASN A 422 -10.79 8.02 -24.56
C ASN A 422 -12.15 7.51 -25.03
N VAL A 423 -12.16 6.34 -25.66
CA VAL A 423 -13.36 5.72 -26.21
C VAL A 423 -13.44 4.25 -25.82
N VAL A 424 -14.38 3.92 -24.94
CA VAL A 424 -14.79 2.54 -24.68
C VAL A 424 -15.82 2.12 -25.72
N ARG A 425 -15.46 1.15 -26.56
CA ARG A 425 -16.30 0.77 -27.71
C ARG A 425 -17.46 -0.15 -27.35
N ASP A 426 -17.30 -0.93 -26.30
CA ASP A 426 -18.21 -1.99 -25.91
C ASP A 426 -18.29 -2.18 -24.39
N PHE A 427 -18.79 -1.15 -23.70
CA PHE A 427 -19.10 -1.23 -22.28
C PHE A 427 -20.42 -2.02 -22.07
N PHE A 428 -20.30 -3.22 -21.52
CA PHE A 428 -21.37 -4.20 -21.34
C PHE A 428 -21.76 -4.39 -19.86
N PHE A 429 -22.62 -5.40 -19.61
CA PHE A 429 -23.15 -5.67 -18.28
C PHE A 429 -22.05 -6.20 -17.35
N ARG A 430 -21.88 -5.51 -16.20
CA ARG A 430 -20.85 -5.74 -15.16
C ARG A 430 -19.45 -5.28 -15.55
N ASP A 431 -19.31 -4.56 -16.65
CA ASP A 431 -18.11 -3.79 -16.86
C ASP A 431 -18.12 -2.60 -15.88
N GLU A 432 -16.95 -2.16 -15.52
CA GLU A 432 -16.76 -1.14 -14.48
C GLU A 432 -15.73 -0.11 -14.93
N LEU A 433 -15.97 1.16 -14.63
CA LEU A 433 -14.97 2.21 -14.75
C LEU A 433 -14.32 2.45 -13.38
N ILE A 434 -13.00 2.45 -13.32
CA ILE A 434 -12.26 2.86 -12.12
C ILE A 434 -11.84 4.31 -12.36
N LEU A 435 -12.20 5.21 -11.44
CA LEU A 435 -12.04 6.65 -11.57
C LEU A 435 -11.42 7.24 -10.31
N SER A 436 -10.64 8.32 -10.45
CA SER A 436 -10.01 8.98 -9.30
C SER A 436 -10.98 9.88 -8.54
N LYS A 437 -10.88 9.90 -7.21
CA LYS A 437 -11.57 10.88 -6.36
C LYS A 437 -11.12 12.32 -6.57
N ASP A 438 -9.95 12.53 -7.14
CA ASP A 438 -9.45 13.87 -7.47
C ASP A 438 -10.25 14.51 -8.60
N ASP A 439 -10.65 13.69 -9.59
CA ASP A 439 -11.54 14.11 -10.68
C ASP A 439 -13.00 14.14 -10.25
N PHE A 440 -13.43 13.15 -9.44
CA PHE A 440 -14.82 12.97 -9.05
C PHE A 440 -14.96 12.72 -7.55
N ALA A 441 -15.40 13.75 -6.81
CA ALA A 441 -15.51 13.68 -5.35
C ALA A 441 -16.45 12.56 -4.84
N ASP A 442 -17.48 12.21 -5.60
CA ASP A 442 -18.41 11.13 -5.27
C ASP A 442 -19.13 10.58 -6.52
N ALA A 443 -19.89 9.50 -6.33
CA ALA A 443 -20.61 8.84 -7.41
C ALA A 443 -21.62 9.76 -8.13
N GLN A 444 -22.20 10.74 -7.41
CA GLN A 444 -23.14 11.67 -8.01
C GLN A 444 -22.41 12.65 -8.94
N ALA A 445 -21.17 13.05 -8.61
CA ALA A 445 -20.34 13.88 -9.47
C ALA A 445 -20.09 13.22 -10.83
N VAL A 446 -19.80 11.91 -10.85
CA VAL A 446 -19.66 11.13 -12.10
C VAL A 446 -20.95 11.18 -12.91
N LEU A 447 -22.10 10.86 -12.29
CA LEU A 447 -23.39 10.84 -12.97
C LEU A 447 -23.81 12.22 -13.51
N ASP A 448 -23.51 13.29 -12.78
CA ASP A 448 -23.82 14.66 -13.18
C ASP A 448 -22.95 15.14 -14.35
N SER A 449 -21.70 14.64 -14.46
CA SER A 449 -20.80 14.90 -15.59
C SER A 449 -21.21 14.15 -16.87
N ALA A 450 -22.04 13.11 -16.77
CA ALA A 450 -22.37 12.24 -17.88
C ALA A 450 -23.39 12.87 -18.85
N VAL A 451 -22.93 13.19 -20.06
CA VAL A 451 -23.72 13.81 -21.13
C VAL A 451 -24.12 12.78 -22.19
N SER A 452 -25.43 12.65 -22.41
CA SER A 452 -25.95 11.79 -23.48
C SER A 452 -25.67 12.39 -24.87
N THR A 453 -25.08 11.59 -25.75
CA THR A 453 -24.76 11.96 -27.12
C THR A 453 -25.43 11.02 -28.13
N LYS A 454 -25.35 11.35 -29.43
CA LYS A 454 -25.82 10.45 -30.49
C LYS A 454 -25.02 9.14 -30.58
N ARG A 455 -23.84 9.07 -29.98
CA ARG A 455 -22.90 7.93 -30.08
C ARG A 455 -22.87 7.07 -28.82
N GLY A 456 -23.51 7.51 -27.75
CA GLY A 456 -23.44 6.90 -26.42
C GLY A 456 -23.40 7.96 -25.34
N LEU A 457 -22.85 7.61 -24.18
CA LEU A 457 -22.71 8.50 -23.03
C LEU A 457 -21.28 9.04 -22.99
N LYS A 458 -21.11 10.32 -22.68
CA LYS A 458 -19.81 10.96 -22.57
C LYS A 458 -19.63 11.50 -21.15
N ILE A 459 -18.62 11.03 -20.43
CA ILE A 459 -18.18 11.59 -19.16
C ILE A 459 -17.09 12.63 -19.50
N GLU A 460 -17.20 13.85 -18.97
CA GLU A 460 -16.28 14.95 -19.25
C GLU A 460 -15.73 15.53 -17.94
N THR A 461 -14.41 15.70 -17.88
CA THR A 461 -13.74 16.59 -16.93
C THR A 461 -13.36 17.89 -17.64
N ASP A 462 -12.65 18.78 -16.96
CA ASP A 462 -12.21 20.05 -17.56
C ASP A 462 -11.27 19.83 -18.76
N ASP A 463 -10.39 18.82 -18.67
CA ASP A 463 -9.30 18.61 -19.63
C ASP A 463 -9.36 17.25 -20.37
N ALA A 464 -10.19 16.30 -19.92
CA ALA A 464 -10.27 14.96 -20.48
C ALA A 464 -11.70 14.44 -20.64
N SER A 465 -11.87 13.32 -21.34
CA SER A 465 -13.20 12.71 -21.48
C SER A 465 -13.22 11.25 -21.85
N ILE A 466 -14.25 10.54 -21.39
CA ILE A 466 -14.52 9.13 -21.72
C ILE A 466 -15.82 9.04 -22.53
N MET A 467 -15.76 8.47 -23.74
CA MET A 467 -16.93 8.17 -24.56
C MET A 467 -17.29 6.69 -24.47
N LEU A 468 -18.37 6.37 -23.76
CA LEU A 468 -18.95 5.02 -23.70
C LEU A 468 -19.91 4.81 -24.86
N ARG A 469 -19.50 4.04 -25.86
CA ARG A 469 -20.30 3.86 -27.08
C ARG A 469 -21.50 2.96 -26.84
N ASN A 470 -22.66 3.38 -27.36
CA ASN A 470 -23.94 2.68 -27.24
C ASN A 470 -24.44 2.47 -25.79
N VAL A 471 -23.82 3.12 -24.81
CA VAL A 471 -24.34 3.24 -23.44
C VAL A 471 -25.26 4.45 -23.36
N HIS A 472 -26.37 4.31 -22.62
CA HIS A 472 -27.40 5.36 -22.52
C HIS A 472 -27.76 5.74 -21.09
N SER A 473 -27.27 5.00 -20.11
CA SER A 473 -27.41 5.27 -18.68
C SER A 473 -26.25 4.63 -17.94
N LEU A 474 -25.85 5.22 -16.83
CA LEU A 474 -24.99 4.62 -15.82
C LEU A 474 -25.71 4.64 -14.47
N ASP A 475 -25.35 3.72 -13.60
CA ASP A 475 -25.67 3.75 -12.18
C ASP A 475 -24.40 3.57 -11.32
N GLU A 476 -24.57 3.65 -10.00
CA GLU A 476 -23.48 3.58 -9.03
C GLU A 476 -22.69 2.26 -9.03
N ASN A 477 -23.18 1.21 -9.69
CA ASN A 477 -22.47 -0.07 -9.82
C ASN A 477 -21.66 -0.19 -11.12
N ASP A 478 -21.71 0.83 -11.98
CA ASP A 478 -20.94 0.85 -13.24
C ASP A 478 -19.55 1.50 -13.06
N PHE A 479 -19.24 2.03 -11.86
CA PHE A 479 -17.95 2.65 -11.58
C PHE A 479 -17.57 2.60 -10.10
N VAL A 480 -16.26 2.63 -9.85
CA VAL A 480 -15.64 2.68 -8.52
C VAL A 480 -14.75 3.92 -8.43
N LEU A 481 -14.83 4.61 -7.29
CA LEU A 481 -13.99 5.76 -6.99
C LEU A 481 -12.91 5.37 -5.99
N VAL A 482 -11.65 5.44 -6.44
CA VAL A 482 -10.48 5.12 -5.63
C VAL A 482 -9.88 6.38 -5.03
#